data_AF-A0A919MGK1-F1
#
_entry.id   AF-A0A919MGK1-F1
#
_cell.length_a   1.000
_cell.length_b   1.000
_cell.length_c   1.000
_cell.angle_alpha   90.00
_cell.angle_beta   90.00
_cell.angle_gamma   90.00
#
_symmetry.space_group_name_H-M   'P 1'
#
loop_
_entity.id
_entity.type
_entity.pdbx_description
1 polymer ?
#
loop_
_entity_poly.entity_id
_entity_poly.type
_entity_poly.pdbx_seq_one_letter_code
_entity_poly.pdbx_strand_id
1 'polypeptide(L)'
;MTRRLLDRFAGRLIAQESTPAGPPDLTEREREALLLLAQGLSNLEISGRLQVAEATVKTHIGRILNKLGLRDRVQAVVFAYESGFVRPGGGA
;
A
#
# COMPACT_ATOMS: atom_id res chain seq x y z
N MET A 1 12.33 -27.76 -29.04
CA MET A 1 13.20 -26.81 -28.32
C MET A 1 12.49 -25.47 -28.06
N THR A 2 11.29 -25.48 -27.46
CA THR A 2 10.51 -24.26 -27.15
C THR A 2 9.92 -24.25 -25.74
N ARG A 3 10.10 -25.34 -24.98
CA ARG A 3 9.43 -25.53 -23.67
C ARG A 3 10.09 -24.77 -22.51
N ARG A 4 11.35 -24.33 -22.66
CA ARG A 4 12.12 -23.64 -21.59
C ARG A 4 11.98 -22.12 -21.56
N LEU A 5 11.32 -21.51 -22.55
CA LEU A 5 11.08 -20.06 -22.55
C LEU A 5 9.77 -19.70 -21.84
N LEU A 6 8.76 -20.57 -21.83
CA LEU A 6 7.48 -20.32 -21.16
C LEU A 6 7.59 -20.38 -19.62
N ASP A 7 8.42 -21.26 -19.05
CA ASP A 7 8.60 -21.35 -17.59
C ASP A 7 9.17 -20.07 -16.96
N ARG A 8 10.01 -19.32 -17.69
CA ARG A 8 10.54 -18.03 -17.20
C ARG A 8 9.49 -16.91 -17.19
N PHE A 9 8.49 -16.98 -18.06
CA PHE A 9 7.39 -16.02 -18.06
C PHE A 9 6.30 -16.41 -17.04
N ALA A 10 6.06 -17.70 -16.83
CA ALA A 10 5.13 -18.19 -15.82
C ALA A 10 5.54 -17.77 -14.39
N GLY A 11 6.83 -17.85 -14.05
CA GLY A 11 7.32 -17.40 -12.74
C GLY A 11 7.18 -15.88 -12.50
N ARG A 12 7.10 -15.07 -13.56
CA ARG A 12 6.91 -13.62 -13.47
C ARG A 12 5.43 -13.23 -13.35
N LEU A 13 4.53 -14.02 -13.93
CA LEU A 13 3.08 -13.84 -13.81
C LEU A 13 2.57 -14.25 -12.42
N ILE A 14 3.15 -15.29 -11.79
CA ILE A 14 2.80 -15.66 -10.40
C ILE A 14 3.31 -14.61 -9.40
N ALA A 15 4.39 -13.87 -9.72
CA ALA A 15 4.87 -12.76 -8.91
C ALA A 15 3.98 -11.49 -8.99
N GLN A 16 3.04 -11.41 -9.94
CA GLN A 16 2.11 -10.28 -10.03
C GLN A 16 1.01 -10.29 -8.96
N GLU A 17 0.81 -11.40 -8.24
CA GLU A 17 -0.08 -11.47 -7.06
C GLU A 17 0.68 -11.33 -5.73
N SER A 18 1.98 -11.07 -5.78
CA SER A 18 2.69 -10.64 -4.58
C SER A 18 2.47 -9.14 -4.44
N THR A 19 1.38 -8.74 -3.77
CA THR A 19 1.35 -7.46 -3.04
C THR A 19 2.75 -7.30 -2.44
N PRO A 20 3.53 -6.25 -2.77
CA PRO A 20 4.85 -6.09 -2.20
C PRO A 20 4.68 -6.32 -0.70
N ALA A 21 5.42 -7.28 -0.14
CA ALA A 21 5.32 -7.62 1.27
C ALA A 21 5.42 -6.28 1.99
N GLY A 22 4.27 -5.79 2.46
CA GLY A 22 4.17 -4.44 2.98
C GLY A 22 5.08 -4.35 4.20
N PRO A 23 5.15 -3.20 4.85
CA PRO A 23 5.87 -3.12 6.11
C PRO A 23 5.34 -4.25 7.02
N PRO A 24 6.23 -5.13 7.54
CA PRO A 24 5.82 -6.43 8.10
C PRO A 24 4.84 -6.30 9.27
N ASP A 25 4.78 -5.12 9.90
CA ASP A 25 3.98 -4.85 11.08
C ASP A 25 2.60 -4.22 10.81
N LEU A 26 2.27 -3.91 9.55
CA LEU A 26 0.93 -3.40 9.21
C LEU A 26 -0.08 -4.55 9.10
N THR A 27 -1.28 -4.31 9.61
CA THR A 27 -2.46 -5.13 9.31
C THR A 27 -2.94 -4.89 7.89
N GLU A 28 -3.80 -5.76 7.36
CA GLU A 28 -4.36 -5.58 6.02
C GLU A 28 -5.08 -4.23 5.88
N ARG A 29 -5.86 -3.88 6.91
CA ARG A 29 -6.59 -2.62 6.93
C ARG A 29 -5.69 -1.38 6.95
N GLU A 30 -4.55 -1.48 7.62
CA GLU A 30 -3.55 -0.42 7.64
C GLU A 30 -2.81 -0.31 6.30
N ARG A 31 -2.57 -1.43 5.61
CA ARG A 31 -2.03 -1.42 4.23
C ARG A 31 -2.98 -0.74 3.26
N GLU A 32 -4.27 -1.08 3.29
CA GLU A 32 -5.29 -0.41 2.46
C GLU A 32 -5.33 1.10 2.72
N ALA A 33 -5.33 1.51 3.99
CA ALA A 33 -5.33 2.92 4.36
C ALA A 33 -4.04 3.64 3.91
N LEU A 34 -2.87 3.00 4.03
CA LEU A 34 -1.60 3.53 3.54
C LEU A 34 -1.59 3.69 2.02
N LEU A 35 -2.17 2.74 1.28
CA LEU A 35 -2.28 2.79 -0.17
C LEU A 35 -3.11 4.00 -0.62
N LEU A 36 -4.30 4.19 -0.03
CA LEU A 36 -5.17 5.33 -0.35
C LEU A 36 -4.55 6.66 0.10
N LEU A 37 -3.84 6.67 1.23
CA LEU A 37 -3.10 7.84 1.70
C LEU A 37 -1.99 8.24 0.72
N ALA A 38 -1.25 7.27 0.19
CA ALA A 38 -0.17 7.47 -0.79
C ALA A 38 -0.68 7.95 -2.15
N GLN A 39 -1.93 7.65 -2.49
CA GLN A 39 -2.66 8.22 -3.63
C GLN A 39 -3.12 9.68 -3.39
N GLY A 40 -2.86 10.25 -2.21
CA GLY A 40 -3.17 11.64 -1.88
C GLY A 40 -4.57 11.89 -1.31
N LEU A 41 -5.36 10.85 -1.02
CA LEU A 41 -6.75 11.02 -0.58
C LEU A 41 -6.89 11.57 0.85
N SER A 42 -7.77 12.54 1.05
CA SER A 42 -8.18 13.00 2.38
C SER A 42 -8.79 11.89 3.25
N ASN A 43 -8.84 12.09 4.56
CA ASN A 43 -9.44 11.11 5.48
C ASN A 43 -10.91 10.85 5.16
N LEU A 44 -11.63 11.86 4.68
CA LEU A 44 -13.01 11.75 4.25
C LEU A 44 -13.14 10.83 3.02
N GLU A 45 -12.31 11.03 2.00
CA GLU A 45 -12.30 10.17 0.80
C GLU A 45 -11.88 8.73 1.11
N ILE A 46 -10.86 8.56 1.98
CA ILE A 46 -10.46 7.24 2.48
C ILE A 46 -11.63 6.57 3.20
N SER A 47 -12.33 7.31 4.07
CA SER A 47 -13.45 6.77 4.84
C SER A 47 -14.58 6.27 3.94
N GLY A 48 -14.86 6.98 2.85
CA GLY A 48 -15.82 6.56 1.82
C GLY A 48 -15.42 5.28 1.10
N ARG A 49 -14.14 5.16 0.72
CA ARG A 49 -13.64 3.94 0.04
C ARG A 49 -13.57 2.73 0.96
N LEU A 50 -13.22 2.95 2.22
CA LEU A 50 -13.11 1.91 3.23
C LEU A 50 -14.45 1.60 3.90
N GLN A 51 -15.52 2.37 3.66
CA GLN A 51 -16.83 2.23 4.31
C GLN A 51 -16.76 2.25 5.85
N VAL A 52 -16.01 3.21 6.40
CA VAL A 52 -15.86 3.44 7.85
C VAL A 52 -16.04 4.91 8.19
N ALA A 53 -16.13 5.26 9.47
CA ALA A 53 -16.13 6.65 9.90
C ALA A 53 -14.77 7.34 9.69
N GLU A 54 -14.76 8.65 9.45
CA GLU A 54 -13.52 9.44 9.31
C GLU A 54 -12.61 9.34 10.55
N ALA A 55 -13.19 9.26 11.75
CA ALA A 55 -12.46 9.07 13.01
C ALA A 55 -11.70 7.73 13.05
N THR A 56 -12.27 6.68 12.45
CA THR A 56 -11.63 5.37 12.31
C THR A 56 -10.41 5.47 11.40
N VAL A 57 -10.51 6.22 10.29
CA VAL A 57 -9.37 6.49 9.40
C VAL A 57 -8.25 7.24 10.13
N LYS A 58 -8.58 8.28 10.90
CA LYS A 58 -7.60 9.01 11.73
C LYS A 58 -6.84 8.06 12.67
N THR A 59 -7.56 7.10 13.26
CA THR A 59 -6.97 6.10 14.15
C THR A 59 -6.05 5.14 13.39
N HIS A 60 -6.46 4.66 12.20
CA HIS A 60 -5.59 3.84 11.35
C HIS A 60 -4.32 4.59 10.93
N ILE A 61 -4.43 5.85 10.50
CA ILE A 61 -3.26 6.67 10.13
C ILE A 61 -2.33 6.84 11.34
N GLY A 62 -2.86 7.17 12.53
CA GLY A 62 -2.03 7.28 13.73
C GLY A 62 -1.27 5.99 14.07
N ARG A 63 -1.93 4.82 13.92
CA ARG A 63 -1.27 3.51 14.12
C ARG A 63 -0.20 3.23 13.07
N ILE A 64 -0.46 3.56 11.80
CA ILE A 64 0.52 3.43 10.71
C ILE A 64 1.75 4.27 11.01
N LEU A 65 1.57 5.55 11.34
CA LEU A 65 2.68 6.46 11.67
C LEU A 65 3.51 5.91 12.84
N ASN A 66 2.85 5.48 13.92
CA ASN A 66 3.55 4.90 15.07
C ASN A 66 4.31 3.61 14.71
N LYS A 67 3.68 2.69 13.97
CA LYS A 67 4.31 1.41 13.56
C LYS A 67 5.50 1.60 12.63
N LEU A 68 5.45 2.61 11.77
CA LEU A 68 6.51 2.92 10.80
C LEU A 68 7.54 3.93 11.33
N GLY A 69 7.37 4.45 12.55
CA GLY A 69 8.24 5.48 13.11
C GLY A 69 8.19 6.82 12.36
N LEU A 70 7.05 7.14 11.75
CA LEU A 70 6.87 8.33 10.92
C LEU A 70 6.21 9.45 11.73
N ARG A 71 6.63 10.68 11.48
CA ARG A 71 6.15 11.86 12.19
C ARG A 71 4.81 12.35 11.69
N ASP A 72 4.59 12.26 10.38
CA ASP A 72 3.42 12.86 9.75
C ASP A 72 3.02 12.14 8.47
N ARG A 73 1.88 12.60 7.94
CA ARG A 73 1.28 12.09 6.71
C ARG A 73 2.20 12.22 5.49
N VAL A 74 2.98 13.29 5.39
CA VAL A 74 3.89 13.50 4.26
C VAL A 74 4.96 12.42 4.27
N GLN A 75 5.53 12.13 5.43
CA GLN A 75 6.48 11.02 5.59
C GLN A 75 5.86 9.67 5.24
N ALA A 76 4.59 9.42 5.56
CA ALA A 76 3.90 8.19 5.14
C ALA A 76 3.76 8.06 3.61
N VAL A 77 3.48 9.17 2.91
CA VAL A 77 3.47 9.19 1.45
C VAL A 77 4.86 8.90 0.89
N VAL A 78 5.89 9.59 1.39
CA VAL A 78 7.29 9.38 0.95
C VAL A 78 7.72 7.94 1.19
N PHE A 79 7.47 7.41 2.39
CA PHE A 79 7.76 6.02 2.74
C PHE A 79 7.10 5.04 1.76
N ALA A 80 5.83 5.26 1.39
CA ALA A 80 5.13 4.37 0.46
C ALA A 80 5.79 4.31 -0.91
N TYR A 81 6.36 5.42 -1.40
CA TYR A 81 7.11 5.44 -2.66
C TYR A 81 8.52 4.86 -2.52
N GLU A 82 9.28 5.27 -1.50
CA GLU A 82 10.67 4.83 -1.29
C GLU A 82 10.78 3.34 -0.99
N SER A 83 9.82 2.78 -0.25
CA SER A 83 9.76 1.33 0.04
C SER A 83 9.30 0.49 -1.16
N GLY A 84 8.84 1.12 -2.25
CA GLY A 84 8.21 0.45 -3.38
C GLY A 84 6.83 -0.14 -3.05
N PHE A 85 6.24 0.19 -1.90
CA PHE A 85 4.87 -0.18 -1.53
C PHE A 85 3.86 0.37 -2.54
N VAL A 86 4.10 1.58 -3.07
CA VAL A 86 3.41 2.14 -4.23
C VAL A 86 4.43 2.36 -5.34
N ARG A 87 4.09 1.91 -6.56
CA ARG A 87 4.86 2.22 -7.76
C ARG A 87 4.22 3.41 -8.48
N PRO A 88 4.99 4.47 -8.81
CA PRO A 88 4.49 5.54 -9.64
C PRO A 88 4.08 4.98 -11.02
N GLY A 89 2.85 5.28 -11.45
CA GLY A 89 2.28 4.81 -12.72
C GLY A 89 1.37 3.57 -12.67
N GLY A 90 1.10 3.00 -11.49
CA GLY A 90 0.23 1.82 -11.33
C GLY A 90 -1.28 2.12 -11.12
N GLY A 91 -1.71 3.37 -11.26
CA GLY A 91 -3.11 3.75 -11.16
C GLY A 91 -3.71 4.00 -12.55
N ALA A 92 -4.26 2.95 -13.15
CA ALA A 92 -5.24 3.01 -14.23
C ALA A 92 -6.30 1.94 -13.95
#